data_AF-A0A925ZAV5-F1
#
_entry.id   AF-A0A925ZAV5-F1
#
_cell.length_a   1.000
_cell.length_b   1.000
_cell.length_c   1.000
_cell.angle_alpha   90.00
_cell.angle_beta   90.00
_cell.angle_gamma   90.00
#
_symmetry.space_group_name_H-M   'P 1'
#
loop_
_entity.id
_entity.type
_entity.pdbx_description
1 polymer ?
#
loop_
_entity_poly.entity_id
_entity_poly.type
_entity_poly.pdbx_seq_one_letter_code
_entity_poly.pdbx_strand_id
1 'polypeptide(L)'
;MLNPQAHDLQPEAPMPLLVAADLQDNLMTATHDLDRLQTLLSHACDELMRGFHGAAGEIQELVDAAQDTPSQELFDSVVQHLGGAITALQFQDMASQLIAHTHQRLRNCADRLARETMGDDEDGMAVIEEAPLRPNPVTQDEMDAGSVELF
;
A
#
# COMPACT_ATOMS: atom_id res chain seq x y z
N MET A 1 -6.17 0.45 -59.62
CA MET A 1 -7.35 -0.08 -58.90
C MET A 1 -6.90 -0.52 -57.51
N LEU A 2 -7.76 -0.30 -56.51
CA LEU A 2 -7.67 -0.54 -55.06
C LEU A 2 -6.91 0.50 -54.20
N ASN A 3 -7.74 1.32 -53.54
CA ASN A 3 -7.46 2.22 -52.44
C ASN A 3 -7.34 1.41 -51.14
N PRO A 4 -6.36 1.65 -50.24
CA PRO A 4 -6.36 1.04 -48.92
C PRO A 4 -7.50 1.65 -48.09
N GLN A 5 -8.30 0.80 -47.44
CA GLN A 5 -9.35 1.23 -46.52
C GLN A 5 -8.69 2.00 -45.36
N ALA A 6 -8.78 3.33 -45.40
CA ALA A 6 -8.68 4.13 -44.20
C ALA A 6 -9.85 3.71 -43.31
N HIS A 7 -9.55 3.06 -42.19
CA HIS A 7 -10.52 2.81 -41.15
C HIS A 7 -10.92 4.18 -40.62
N ASP A 8 -12.11 4.67 -41.00
CA ASP A 8 -12.72 5.85 -40.39
C ASP A 8 -12.78 5.57 -38.89
N LEU A 9 -11.91 6.21 -38.12
CA LEU A 9 -11.99 6.26 -36.67
C LEU A 9 -13.24 7.08 -36.36
N GLN A 10 -14.36 6.39 -36.17
CA GLN A 10 -15.58 7.04 -35.69
C GLN A 10 -15.25 7.71 -34.34
N PRO A 11 -15.59 8.99 -34.14
CA PRO A 11 -15.37 9.64 -32.86
C PRO A 11 -16.15 8.87 -31.79
N GLU A 12 -15.45 8.41 -30.74
CA GLU A 12 -16.10 7.78 -29.58
C GLU A 12 -17.16 8.73 -29.04
N ALA A 13 -18.37 8.21 -28.79
CA ALA A 13 -19.43 9.00 -28.20
C ALA A 13 -18.99 9.43 -26.79
N PRO A 14 -19.08 10.73 -26.43
CA PRO A 14 -18.64 11.21 -25.13
C PRO A 14 -19.42 10.51 -24.00
N MET A 15 -18.72 10.13 -22.93
CA MET A 15 -19.35 9.54 -21.74
C MET A 15 -20.44 10.48 -21.20
N PRO A 16 -21.63 9.99 -20.86
CA PRO A 16 -22.66 10.83 -20.24
C PRO A 16 -22.15 11.43 -18.91
N LEU A 17 -22.32 12.74 -18.73
CA LEU A 17 -21.80 13.48 -17.57
C LEU A 17 -22.19 12.87 -16.22
N LEU A 18 -23.44 12.40 -16.09
CA LEU A 18 -23.91 11.76 -14.86
C LEU A 18 -23.13 10.48 -14.54
N VAL A 19 -22.83 9.67 -15.56
CA VAL A 19 -22.03 8.44 -15.40
C VAL A 19 -20.59 8.78 -15.03
N ALA A 20 -20.03 9.85 -15.61
CA ALA A 20 -18.70 10.31 -15.29
C ALA A 20 -18.60 10.82 -13.84
N ALA A 21 -19.61 11.57 -13.37
CA ALA A 21 -19.71 12.04 -11.99
C ALA A 21 -19.82 10.87 -11.00
N ASP A 22 -20.73 9.92 -11.26
CA ASP A 22 -20.87 8.73 -10.42
C ASP A 22 -19.56 7.93 -10.34
N LEU A 23 -18.86 7.76 -11.46
CA LEU A 23 -17.57 7.07 -11.47
C LEU A 23 -16.48 7.84 -10.73
N GLN A 24 -16.42 9.17 -10.89
CA GLN A 24 -15.49 10.02 -10.16
C GLN A 24 -15.71 9.92 -8.64
N ASP A 25 -16.97 9.99 -8.18
CA ASP A 25 -17.33 9.87 -6.77
C ASP A 25 -16.94 8.49 -6.20
N ASN A 26 -17.13 7.42 -6.97
CA ASN A 26 -16.68 6.08 -6.57
C ASN A 26 -15.15 5.99 -6.45
N LEU A 27 -14.40 6.58 -7.39
CA LEU A 27 -12.93 6.62 -7.33
C LEU A 27 -12.44 7.44 -6.13
N MET A 28 -13.09 8.56 -5.83
CA MET A 28 -12.78 9.40 -4.66
C MET A 28 -13.08 8.67 -3.35
N THR A 29 -14.20 7.95 -3.28
CA THR A 29 -14.55 7.12 -2.13
C THR A 29 -13.49 6.03 -1.91
N ALA A 30 -13.11 5.31 -2.96
CA ALA A 30 -12.06 4.29 -2.88
C ALA A 30 -10.71 4.88 -2.43
N THR A 31 -10.37 6.08 -2.87
CA THR A 31 -9.15 6.80 -2.47
C THR A 31 -9.16 7.09 -0.96
N HIS A 32 -10.27 7.61 -0.43
CA HIS A 32 -10.42 7.83 1.02
C HIS A 32 -10.38 6.54 1.85
N ASP A 33 -10.98 5.46 1.34
CA ASP A 33 -10.92 4.15 2.00
C ASP A 33 -9.50 3.60 2.06
N LEU A 34 -8.68 3.84 1.02
CA LEU A 34 -7.26 3.48 1.03
C LEU A 34 -6.46 4.28 2.06
N ASP A 35 -6.71 5.59 2.21
CA ASP A 35 -6.07 6.41 3.27
C ASP A 35 -6.40 5.89 4.67
N ARG A 36 -7.67 5.54 4.88
CA ARG A 36 -8.13 4.95 6.14
C ARG A 36 -7.52 3.58 6.37
N LEU A 37 -7.45 2.74 5.34
CA LEU A 37 -6.84 1.42 5.41
C LEU A 37 -5.35 1.52 5.77
N GLN A 38 -4.61 2.43 5.14
CA GLN A 38 -3.19 2.66 5.44
C GLN A 38 -2.99 3.05 6.91
N THR A 39 -3.83 3.95 7.43
CA THR A 39 -3.79 4.37 8.83
C THR A 39 -4.07 3.21 9.78
N LEU A 40 -5.11 2.41 9.50
CA LEU A 40 -5.47 1.25 10.33
C LEU A 40 -4.37 0.19 10.34
N LEU A 41 -3.77 -0.11 9.18
CA LEU A 41 -2.69 -1.09 9.08
C LEU A 41 -1.43 -0.61 9.79
N SER A 42 -1.07 0.67 9.65
CA SER A 42 0.08 1.24 10.35
C SER A 42 -0.08 1.12 11.87
N HIS A 43 -1.25 1.52 12.39
CA HIS A 43 -1.55 1.39 13.82
C HIS A 43 -1.55 -0.06 14.30
N ALA A 44 -2.15 -0.99 13.54
CA ALA A 44 -2.15 -2.40 13.90
C ALA A 44 -0.73 -2.99 13.94
N CYS A 45 0.15 -2.58 13.02
CA CYS A 45 1.53 -3.04 12.99
C CYS A 45 2.35 -2.44 14.14
N ASP A 46 2.13 -1.18 14.51
CA ASP A 46 2.72 -0.57 15.69
C ASP A 46 2.35 -1.32 16.98
N GLU A 47 1.07 -1.65 17.14
CA GLU A 47 0.59 -2.42 18.30
C GLU A 47 1.17 -3.85 18.33
N LEU A 48 1.28 -4.51 17.18
CA LEU A 48 1.93 -5.82 17.08
C LEU A 48 3.42 -5.75 17.44
N MET A 49 4.15 -4.75 16.93
CA MET A 49 5.56 -4.55 17.29
C MET A 49 5.72 -4.33 18.79
N ARG A 50 4.90 -3.45 19.40
CA ARG A 50 4.92 -3.21 20.84
C ARG A 50 4.60 -4.48 21.63
N GLY A 51 3.59 -5.23 21.20
CA GLY A 51 3.20 -6.50 21.83
C GLY A 51 4.33 -7.52 21.81
N PHE A 52 5.03 -7.69 20.68
CA PHE A 52 6.16 -8.61 20.59
C PHE A 52 7.37 -8.18 21.42
N HIS A 53 7.72 -6.90 21.44
CA HIS A 53 8.81 -6.39 22.28
C HIS A 53 8.46 -6.51 23.78
N GLY A 54 7.21 -6.21 24.15
CA GLY A 54 6.72 -6.38 25.52
C GLY A 54 6.79 -7.84 25.97
N ALA A 55 6.29 -8.77 25.14
CA ALA A 55 6.36 -10.20 25.41
C ALA A 55 7.81 -10.70 25.53
N ALA A 56 8.72 -10.22 24.68
CA ALA A 56 10.15 -10.56 24.80
C ALA A 56 10.73 -10.11 26.16
N GLY A 57 10.41 -8.89 26.60
CA GLY A 57 10.85 -8.35 27.88
C GLY A 57 10.30 -9.10 29.09
N GLU A 58 8.99 -9.37 29.11
CA GLU A 58 8.36 -10.13 30.21
C GLU A 58 8.93 -11.55 30.32
N ILE A 59 9.24 -12.18 29.19
CA ILE A 59 9.83 -13.52 29.18
C ILE A 59 11.28 -13.48 29.71
N GLN A 60 12.06 -12.45 29.37
CA GLN A 60 13.39 -12.25 29.96
C GLN A 60 13.32 -12.05 31.48
N GLU A 61 12.40 -11.21 31.96
CA GLU A 61 12.22 -10.98 33.41
C GLU A 61 11.81 -12.27 34.15
N LEU A 62 10.94 -13.08 33.54
CA LEU A 62 10.56 -14.39 34.09
C LEU A 62 11.75 -15.35 34.17
N VAL A 63 12.63 -15.36 33.15
CA VAL A 63 13.84 -16.16 33.14
C VAL A 63 14.81 -15.72 34.25
N ASP A 64 15.01 -14.40 34.40
CA ASP A 64 15.93 -13.85 35.40
C ASP A 64 15.43 -14.06 36.84
N ALA A 65 14.10 -14.08 37.04
CA ALA A 65 13.46 -14.31 38.33
C ALA A 65 13.31 -15.80 38.70
N ALA A 66 13.49 -16.72 37.74
CA ALA A 66 13.33 -18.14 37.98
C ALA A 66 14.44 -18.70 38.88
N GLN A 67 14.06 -19.40 39.96
CA GLN A 67 15.02 -20.06 40.86
C GLN A 67 15.58 -21.37 40.28
N ASP A 68 14.83 -22.01 39.37
CA ASP A 68 15.28 -23.13 38.54
C ASP A 68 15.63 -22.59 37.14
N THR A 69 16.66 -23.17 36.51
CA THR A 69 17.03 -22.80 35.13
C THR A 69 15.86 -23.12 34.19
N PRO A 70 15.20 -22.13 33.56
CA PRO A 70 14.20 -22.39 32.54
C PRO A 70 14.85 -23.16 31.38
N SER A 71 14.08 -23.97 30.66
CA SER A 71 14.64 -24.70 29.51
C SER A 71 15.19 -23.69 28.51
N GLN A 72 16.52 -23.65 28.38
CA GLN A 72 17.24 -22.78 27.45
C GLN A 72 16.64 -22.89 26.04
N GLU A 73 16.29 -24.11 25.62
CA GLU A 73 15.66 -24.40 24.33
C GLU A 73 14.29 -23.74 24.15
N LEU A 74 13.47 -23.65 25.21
CA LEU A 74 12.17 -22.97 25.15
C LEU A 74 12.35 -21.46 25.05
N PHE A 75 13.32 -20.90 25.77
CA PHE A 75 13.63 -19.47 25.71
C PHE A 75 14.14 -19.08 24.32
N ASP A 76 15.12 -19.81 23.79
CA ASP A 76 15.68 -19.57 22.46
C ASP A 76 14.60 -19.68 21.37
N SER A 77 13.70 -20.66 21.48
CA SER A 77 12.55 -20.83 20.58
C SER A 77 11.59 -19.64 20.61
N VAL A 78 11.29 -19.10 21.80
CA VAL A 78 10.44 -17.91 21.93
C VAL A 78 11.09 -16.70 21.28
N VAL A 79 12.38 -16.45 21.57
CA VAL A 79 13.12 -15.32 20.99
C VAL A 79 13.16 -15.43 19.46
N GLN A 80 13.39 -16.64 18.93
CA GLN A 80 13.38 -16.89 17.51
C GLN A 80 12.00 -16.61 16.86
N HIS A 81 10.90 -17.05 17.48
CA HIS A 81 9.56 -16.76 16.97
C HIS A 81 9.23 -15.26 17.00
N LEU A 82 9.66 -14.54 18.05
CA LEU A 82 9.47 -13.09 18.15
C LEU A 82 10.29 -12.35 17.09
N GLY A 83 11.56 -12.72 16.88
CA GLY A 83 12.39 -12.17 15.82
C GLY A 83 11.83 -12.45 14.42
N GLY A 84 11.31 -13.66 14.20
CA GLY A 84 10.63 -14.04 12.96
C GLY A 84 9.36 -13.23 12.71
N ALA A 85 8.56 -12.96 13.75
CA ALA A 85 7.36 -12.14 13.65
C ALA A 85 7.69 -10.67 13.35
N ILE A 86 8.73 -10.10 13.97
CA ILE A 86 9.21 -8.75 13.68
C ILE A 86 9.72 -8.65 12.24
N THR A 87 10.44 -9.67 11.76
CA THR A 87 10.90 -9.74 10.37
C THR A 87 9.71 -9.83 9.41
N ALA A 88 8.68 -10.62 9.74
CA ALA A 88 7.46 -10.70 8.94
C ALA A 88 6.70 -9.36 8.88
N LEU A 89 6.83 -8.48 9.88
CA LEU A 89 6.27 -7.13 9.82
C LEU A 89 6.98 -6.25 8.77
N GLN A 90 8.15 -6.64 8.24
CA GLN A 90 8.77 -5.92 7.11
C GLN A 90 7.93 -6.00 5.82
N PHE A 91 7.04 -7.00 5.68
CA PHE A 91 6.06 -7.02 4.60
C PHE A 91 5.03 -5.86 4.70
N GLN A 92 4.92 -5.18 5.85
CA GLN A 92 4.07 -4.00 6.01
C GLN A 92 4.57 -2.81 5.18
N ASP A 93 5.88 -2.62 5.04
CA ASP A 93 6.41 -1.51 4.23
C ASP A 93 6.00 -1.70 2.77
N MET A 94 6.19 -2.90 2.23
CA MET A 94 5.74 -3.25 0.88
C MET A 94 4.22 -3.09 0.69
N ALA A 95 3.42 -3.53 1.66
CA ALA A 95 1.97 -3.34 1.62
C ALA A 95 1.58 -1.85 1.60
N SER A 96 2.30 -1.03 2.38
CA SER A 96 2.08 0.42 2.46
C SER A 96 2.46 1.11 1.15
N GLN A 97 3.56 0.69 0.51
CA GLN A 97 3.95 1.17 -0.82
C GLN A 97 2.90 0.83 -1.89
N LEU A 98 2.35 -0.39 -1.88
CA LEU A 98 1.29 -0.80 -2.81
C LEU A 98 -0.02 -0.03 -2.60
N ILE A 99 -0.40 0.24 -1.35
CA ILE A 99 -1.58 1.05 -1.03
C ILE A 99 -1.39 2.49 -1.51
N ALA A 100 -0.24 3.11 -1.21
CA ALA A 100 0.08 4.47 -1.64
C ALA A 100 0.10 4.61 -3.18
N HIS A 101 0.68 3.64 -3.88
CA HIS A 101 0.66 3.62 -5.34
C HIS A 101 -0.75 3.47 -5.92
N THR A 102 -1.55 2.59 -5.33
CA THR A 102 -2.94 2.38 -5.75
C THR A 102 -3.76 3.65 -5.54
N HIS A 103 -3.59 4.31 -4.39
CA HIS A 103 -4.20 5.60 -4.08
C HIS A 103 -3.87 6.65 -5.15
N GLN A 104 -2.58 6.86 -5.43
CA GLN A 104 -2.15 7.85 -6.44
C GLN A 104 -2.74 7.56 -7.82
N ARG A 105 -2.82 6.28 -8.20
CA ARG A 105 -3.40 5.89 -9.49
C ARG A 105 -4.90 6.15 -9.55
N LEU A 106 -5.65 5.81 -8.50
CA LEU A 106 -7.09 6.09 -8.45
C LEU A 106 -7.36 7.60 -8.45
N ARG A 107 -6.55 8.38 -7.73
CA ARG A 107 -6.66 9.83 -7.72
C ARG A 107 -6.41 10.43 -9.10
N ASN A 108 -5.34 10.01 -9.78
CA ASN A 108 -5.06 10.44 -11.15
C ASN A 108 -6.22 10.08 -12.11
N CYS A 109 -6.81 8.88 -11.98
CA CYS A 109 -7.99 8.50 -12.77
C CYS A 109 -9.17 9.43 -12.51
N ALA A 110 -9.47 9.76 -11.25
CA ALA A 110 -10.55 10.66 -10.89
C ALA A 110 -10.33 12.07 -11.45
N ASP A 111 -9.14 12.63 -11.28
CA ASP A 111 -8.80 13.98 -11.76
C ASP A 111 -8.86 14.06 -13.30
N ARG A 112 -8.40 13.01 -14.01
CA ARG A 112 -8.48 12.93 -15.47
C ARG A 112 -9.91 12.85 -15.98
N LEU A 113 -10.73 12.02 -15.34
CA LEU A 113 -12.14 11.87 -15.69
C LEU A 113 -12.88 13.19 -15.51
N ALA A 114 -12.63 13.91 -14.41
CA ALA A 114 -13.17 15.23 -14.15
C ALA A 114 -12.85 16.20 -15.28
N ARG A 115 -11.55 16.34 -15.61
CA ARG A 115 -11.09 17.25 -16.66
C ARG A 115 -11.65 16.91 -18.04
N GLU A 116 -11.69 15.62 -18.40
CA GLU A 116 -12.11 15.18 -19.73
C GLU A 116 -13.64 15.29 -19.94
N THR A 117 -14.45 15.20 -18.88
CA THR A 117 -15.92 15.15 -18.99
C THR A 117 -16.66 16.36 -18.44
N MET A 118 -16.10 17.06 -17.45
CA MET A 118 -16.77 18.16 -16.75
C MET A 118 -16.29 19.54 -17.22
N GLY A 119 -15.18 19.59 -17.97
CA GLY A 119 -14.55 20.84 -18.41
C GLY A 119 -13.70 21.47 -17.32
N ASP A 120 -12.94 22.52 -17.68
CA ASP A 120 -12.25 23.33 -16.67
C ASP A 120 -13.28 24.17 -15.91
N ASP A 121 -13.17 24.22 -14.59
CA ASP A 121 -13.89 25.21 -13.79
C ASP A 121 -13.46 26.62 -14.25
N GLU A 122 -14.40 27.58 -14.20
CA GLU A 122 -14.19 28.99 -14.58
C GLU A 122 -13.02 29.67 -13.83
N ASP A 123 -12.52 29.04 -12.75
CA ASP A 123 -11.44 29.50 -11.87
C ASP A 123 -10.03 28.93 -12.18
N GLY A 124 -9.87 28.11 -13.23
CA GLY A 124 -8.55 27.75 -13.77
C GLY A 124 -8.33 26.26 -14.01
N MET A 125 -7.30 25.97 -14.82
CA MET A 125 -6.89 24.61 -15.21
C MET A 125 -6.58 23.76 -13.97
N ALA A 126 -7.34 22.69 -13.74
CA ALA A 126 -7.04 21.71 -12.70
C ALA A 126 -5.69 21.06 -13.01
N VAL A 127 -4.69 21.31 -12.15
CA VAL A 127 -3.38 20.67 -12.25
C VAL A 127 -3.54 19.21 -11.86
N ILE A 128 -3.53 18.33 -12.86
CA ILE A 128 -3.52 16.88 -12.63
C ILE A 128 -2.09 16.48 -12.30
N GLU A 129 -1.91 15.89 -11.12
CA GLU A 129 -0.63 15.29 -10.75
C GLU A 129 -0.31 14.11 -11.69
N GLU A 130 0.92 14.05 -12.22
CA GLU A 130 1.31 12.97 -13.12
C GLU A 130 1.18 11.61 -12.43
N ALA A 131 0.61 10.64 -13.15
CA ALA A 131 0.49 9.27 -12.64
C ALA A 131 1.87 8.69 -12.34
N PRO A 132 2.00 7.79 -11.35
CA PRO A 132 3.25 7.09 -11.07
C PRO A 132 3.80 6.43 -12.35
N LEU A 133 5.02 6.80 -12.74
CA LEU A 133 5.63 6.37 -14.00
C LEU A 133 5.94 4.86 -14.06
N ARG A 134 6.06 4.20 -12.90
CA ARG A 134 6.35 2.77 -12.82
C ARG A 134 5.07 1.96 -12.62
N PRO A 135 4.85 0.91 -13.44
CA PRO A 135 3.67 0.05 -13.33
C PRO A 135 3.63 -0.77 -12.04
N ASN A 136 4.80 -1.01 -11.42
CA ASN A 136 4.92 -1.68 -10.13
C ASN A 136 5.79 -0.83 -9.18
N PRO A 137 5.28 -0.41 -8.02
CA PRO A 137 6.04 0.38 -7.06
C PRO A 137 7.09 -0.47 -6.31
N VAL A 138 6.88 -1.79 -6.18
CA VAL A 138 7.77 -2.67 -5.43
C VAL A 138 8.75 -3.36 -6.38
N THR A 139 10.01 -2.93 -6.38
CA THR A 139 11.10 -3.62 -7.10
C THR A 139 11.86 -4.54 -6.16
N GLN A 140 12.21 -5.75 -6.62
CA GLN A 140 12.95 -6.73 -5.82
C GLN A 140 14.34 -6.24 -5.35
N ASP A 141 14.87 -5.16 -5.90
CA ASP A 141 16.14 -4.58 -5.46
C ASP A 141 16.08 -3.96 -4.04
N GLU A 142 14.88 -3.72 -3.49
CA GLU A 142 14.70 -3.35 -2.07
C GLU A 142 14.56 -4.59 -1.14
N MET A 143 14.46 -5.80 -1.72
CA MET A 143 14.36 -7.06 -0.96
C MET A 143 15.71 -7.56 -0.42
N ASP A 144 16.83 -6.99 -0.87
CA ASP A 144 18.19 -7.36 -0.41
C ASP A 144 18.62 -6.59 0.86
N ALA A 145 17.65 -6.16 1.66
CA ALA A 145 17.87 -5.68 3.02
C ALA A 145 18.11 -6.87 3.96
N GLY A 146 19.22 -7.57 3.74
CA GLY A 146 19.89 -8.40 4.72
C GLY A 146 19.44 -9.86 4.73
N SER A 147 20.24 -10.71 4.09
CA SER A 147 20.46 -12.06 4.60
C SER A 147 20.76 -11.97 6.10
N VAL A 148 19.84 -12.43 6.94
CA VAL A 148 20.12 -12.59 8.37
C VAL A 148 21.17 -13.70 8.48
N GLU A 149 22.42 -13.33 8.78
CA GLU A 149 23.36 -14.28 9.38
C GLU A 149 22.72 -14.71 10.70
N LEU A 150 22.18 -15.94 10.68
CA LEU A 150 21.80 -16.67 11.88
C LEU A 150 23.10 -16.97 12.63
N PHE A 151 23.47 -16.10 13.57
CA PHE A 151 24.42 -16.42 14.63
C PHE A 151 23.69 -17.14 15.75
#